data_AF-A0A3S4EMU5-F1
#
_entry.id   AF-A0A3S4EMU5-F1
#
_cell.length_a   1.000
_cell.length_b   1.000
_cell.length_c   1.000
_cell.angle_alpha   90.00
_cell.angle_beta   90.00
_cell.angle_gamma   90.00
#
_symmetry.space_group_name_H-M   'P 1'
#
loop_
_entity.id
_entity.type
_entity.pdbx_description
1 polymer ?
#
loop_
_entity_poly.entity_id
_entity_poly.type
_entity_poly.pdbx_seq_one_letter_code
_entity_poly.pdbx_strand_id
1 'polypeptide(L)'
;MDTEHCTQEIDDTGTQTPVRKFAQDLRMNAWRKILGEAAGEVDLEKPASAACWTAIRARAKANTDIYDAVFDFVPKEYITKSDDSDINEKTSGVSEKKSNVAPASLWPVYMSKCNSPKEAMKHMPFSEDFWMNSKGVVKSAEKLRGVKGYITLFPVHWTEGENNLVDYHSALIN
;
A
#
# COMPACT_ATOMS: atom_id res chain seq x y z
N MET A 1 35.28 6.22 -17.48
CA MET A 1 34.16 7.10 -17.85
C MET A 1 33.12 6.21 -18.51
N ASP A 2 31.86 6.27 -18.06
CA ASP A 2 30.77 5.53 -18.71
C ASP A 2 30.38 6.26 -20.01
N THR A 3 30.86 5.74 -21.14
CA THR A 3 30.65 6.30 -22.48
C THR A 3 29.78 5.40 -23.37
N GLU A 4 29.38 4.23 -22.87
CA GLU A 4 28.61 3.26 -23.63
C GLU A 4 27.15 3.69 -23.73
N HIS A 5 26.68 3.79 -24.97
CA HIS A 5 25.31 4.15 -25.31
C HIS A 5 24.80 3.20 -26.39
N CYS A 6 23.50 2.94 -26.40
CA CYS A 6 22.82 2.27 -27.49
C CYS A 6 21.53 3.01 -27.84
N THR A 7 20.90 2.62 -28.92
CA THR A 7 19.56 3.09 -29.27
C THR A 7 18.55 1.98 -29.00
N GLN A 8 17.44 2.34 -28.38
CA GLN A 8 16.36 1.41 -28.08
C GLN A 8 15.01 2.13 -28.15
N GLU A 9 13.98 1.40 -28.54
CA GLU A 9 12.60 1.84 -28.43
C GLU A 9 12.11 1.69 -26.97
N ILE A 10 11.57 2.76 -26.38
CA ILE A 10 11.21 2.80 -24.95
C ILE A 10 9.72 3.01 -24.65
N ASP A 11 8.92 3.50 -25.61
CA ASP A 11 7.57 4.08 -25.40
C ASP A 11 6.49 3.61 -26.41
N ASP A 12 6.71 2.48 -27.09
CA ASP A 12 5.83 1.88 -28.12
C ASP A 12 5.61 2.71 -29.40
N THR A 13 6.30 3.85 -29.55
CA THR A 13 6.15 4.71 -30.73
C THR A 13 6.92 4.21 -31.96
N GLY A 14 7.70 3.14 -31.82
CA GLY A 14 8.68 2.71 -32.82
C GLY A 14 9.93 3.59 -32.91
N THR A 15 10.03 4.66 -32.11
CA THR A 15 11.15 5.60 -32.17
C THR A 15 12.37 5.09 -31.38
N GLN A 16 13.51 5.00 -32.07
CA GLN A 16 14.79 4.65 -31.45
C GLN A 16 15.33 5.84 -30.65
N THR A 17 15.45 5.68 -29.34
CA THR A 17 15.93 6.71 -28.41
C THR A 17 17.33 6.36 -27.90
N PRO A 18 18.27 7.31 -27.82
CA PRO A 18 19.58 7.05 -27.22
C PRO A 18 19.44 6.80 -25.72
N VAL A 19 19.99 5.67 -25.26
CA VAL A 19 20.02 5.26 -23.86
C VAL A 19 21.47 5.01 -23.41
N ARG A 20 21.78 5.41 -22.17
CA ARG A 20 23.08 5.10 -21.55
C ARG A 20 23.01 3.72 -20.91
N LYS A 21 24.03 2.89 -21.17
CA LYS A 21 24.06 1.50 -20.69
C LYS A 21 23.99 1.40 -19.18
N PHE A 22 24.82 2.17 -18.46
CA PHE A 22 24.80 2.17 -17.00
C PHE A 22 23.42 2.50 -16.41
N ALA A 23 22.78 3.57 -16.89
CA ALA A 23 21.48 4.00 -16.37
C ALA A 23 20.38 2.98 -16.70
N GLN A 24 20.43 2.39 -17.89
CA GLN A 24 19.53 1.32 -18.29
C GLN A 24 19.69 0.10 -17.39
N ASP A 25 20.91 -0.38 -17.19
CA ASP A 25 21.21 -1.57 -16.39
C ASP A 25 20.82 -1.36 -14.93
N LEU A 26 21.15 -0.19 -14.36
CA LEU A 26 20.74 0.19 -13.01
C LEU A 26 19.22 0.13 -12.86
N ARG A 27 18.48 0.75 -13.79
CA ARG A 27 17.02 0.76 -13.79
C ARG A 27 16.46 -0.66 -13.88
N MET A 28 16.93 -1.47 -14.83
CA MET A 28 16.44 -2.85 -14.99
C MET A 28 16.74 -3.71 -13.75
N ASN A 29 17.92 -3.58 -13.17
CA ASN A 29 18.30 -4.33 -11.98
C ASN A 29 17.47 -3.91 -10.76
N ALA A 30 17.21 -2.60 -10.58
CA ALA A 30 16.31 -2.11 -9.55
C ALA A 30 14.89 -2.67 -9.72
N TRP A 31 14.34 -2.64 -10.94
CA TRP A 31 13.00 -3.19 -11.21
C TRP A 31 12.92 -4.69 -11.01
N ARG A 32 13.94 -5.46 -11.44
CA ARG A 32 13.99 -6.90 -11.19
C ARG A 32 14.02 -7.21 -9.69
N LYS A 33 14.74 -6.40 -8.90
CA LYS A 33 14.77 -6.56 -7.44
C LYS A 33 13.42 -6.25 -6.80
N ILE A 34 12.76 -5.17 -7.22
CA ILE A 34 11.45 -4.73 -6.69
C ILE A 34 10.33 -5.69 -7.10
N LEU A 35 10.28 -6.10 -8.36
CA LEU A 35 9.24 -6.98 -8.89
C LEU A 35 9.48 -8.46 -8.54
N GLY A 36 10.71 -8.85 -8.19
CA GLY A 36 11.05 -10.22 -7.82
C GLY A 36 10.57 -11.22 -8.89
N GLU A 37 9.78 -12.20 -8.46
CA GLU A 37 9.19 -13.22 -9.34
C GLU A 37 8.30 -12.64 -10.46
N ALA A 38 7.71 -11.46 -10.26
CA ALA A 38 6.88 -10.80 -11.27
C ALA A 38 7.71 -10.09 -12.36
N ALA A 39 9.04 -10.02 -12.25
CA ALA A 39 9.87 -9.30 -13.20
C ALA A 39 9.79 -9.86 -14.64
N GLY A 40 9.51 -11.16 -14.77
CA GLY A 40 9.33 -11.80 -16.09
C GLY A 40 7.96 -11.55 -16.74
N GLU A 41 7.02 -10.94 -16.01
CA GLU A 41 5.66 -10.66 -16.49
C GLU A 41 5.53 -9.24 -17.08
N VAL A 42 6.59 -8.43 -16.96
CA VAL A 42 6.60 -7.02 -17.34
C VAL A 42 7.71 -6.79 -18.37
N ASP A 43 7.38 -6.08 -19.45
CA ASP A 43 8.39 -5.59 -20.38
C ASP A 43 9.18 -4.42 -19.76
N LEU A 44 10.24 -4.76 -19.03
CA LEU A 44 11.13 -3.78 -18.42
C LEU A 44 12.03 -3.08 -19.43
N GLU A 45 12.12 -3.56 -20.67
CA GLU A 45 12.93 -2.93 -21.72
C GLU A 45 12.28 -1.65 -22.25
N LYS A 46 10.95 -1.58 -22.20
CA LYS A 46 10.14 -0.43 -22.61
C LYS A 46 9.51 0.31 -21.41
N PRO A 47 10.29 1.05 -20.60
CA PRO A 47 9.79 1.66 -19.37
C PRO A 47 8.71 2.75 -19.57
N ALA A 48 8.62 3.35 -20.75
CA ALA A 48 7.64 4.37 -21.07
C ALA A 48 6.41 3.80 -21.83
N SER A 49 6.41 2.50 -22.13
CA SER A 49 5.26 1.82 -22.74
C SER A 49 4.05 1.83 -21.82
N ALA A 50 2.87 1.98 -22.40
CA ALA A 50 1.61 1.92 -21.66
C ALA A 50 1.40 0.54 -21.02
N ALA A 51 1.80 -0.50 -21.73
CA ALA A 51 1.74 -1.87 -21.28
C ALA A 51 2.60 -2.10 -20.02
N CYS A 52 3.85 -1.59 -20.00
CA CYS A 52 4.76 -1.77 -18.88
C CYS A 52 4.22 -1.14 -17.58
N TRP A 53 3.88 0.15 -17.59
CA TRP A 53 3.42 0.80 -16.36
C TRP A 53 2.04 0.29 -15.91
N THR A 54 1.18 -0.14 -16.84
CA THR A 54 -0.10 -0.77 -16.51
C THR A 54 0.11 -2.12 -15.82
N ALA A 55 1.04 -2.94 -16.33
CA ALA A 55 1.38 -4.23 -15.72
C ALA A 55 2.00 -4.06 -14.32
N ILE A 56 2.92 -3.10 -14.17
CA ILE A 56 3.50 -2.76 -12.86
C ILE A 56 2.41 -2.33 -11.87
N ARG A 57 1.50 -1.45 -12.30
CA ARG A 57 0.37 -1.00 -11.47
C ARG A 57 -0.57 -2.14 -11.10
N ALA A 58 -0.90 -3.02 -12.04
CA ALA A 58 -1.74 -4.18 -11.79
C ALA A 58 -1.10 -5.13 -10.78
N ARG A 59 0.21 -5.37 -10.89
CA ARG A 59 0.97 -6.17 -9.92
C ARG A 59 0.99 -5.51 -8.54
N ALA A 60 1.25 -4.21 -8.47
CA ALA A 60 1.22 -3.44 -7.23
C ALA A 60 -0.16 -3.51 -6.55
N LYS A 61 -1.23 -3.36 -7.34
CA LYS A 61 -2.61 -3.48 -6.85
C LYS A 61 -2.90 -4.89 -6.30
N ALA A 62 -2.54 -5.94 -7.04
CA ALA A 62 -2.78 -7.31 -6.61
C ALA A 62 -2.06 -7.63 -5.29
N ASN A 63 -0.81 -7.16 -5.14
CA ASN A 63 -0.08 -7.32 -3.88
C ASN A 63 -0.74 -6.51 -2.75
N THR A 64 -1.14 -5.25 -2.98
CA THR A 64 -1.87 -4.42 -2.00
C THR A 64 -3.16 -5.11 -1.55
N ASP A 65 -3.97 -5.61 -2.47
CA ASP A 65 -5.24 -6.28 -2.14
C ASP A 65 -5.01 -7.52 -1.24
N ILE A 66 -3.89 -8.24 -1.44
CA ILE A 66 -3.50 -9.37 -0.57
C ILE A 66 -3.06 -8.87 0.81
N TYR A 67 -2.17 -7.87 0.87
CA TYR A 67 -1.72 -7.30 2.15
C TYR A 67 -2.90 -6.74 2.95
N ASP A 68 -3.82 -6.05 2.29
CA ASP A 68 -5.02 -5.48 2.90
C ASP A 68 -5.98 -6.55 3.43
N ALA A 69 -6.07 -7.70 2.77
CA ALA A 69 -6.88 -8.82 3.22
C ALA A 69 -6.26 -9.60 4.38
N VAL A 70 -4.93 -9.57 4.51
CA VAL A 70 -4.18 -10.38 5.48
C VAL A 70 -3.85 -9.60 6.75
N PHE A 71 -3.49 -8.33 6.60
CA PHE A 71 -3.02 -7.49 7.69
C PHE A 71 -3.98 -6.31 7.89
N ASP A 72 -4.62 -6.26 9.05
CA ASP A 72 -5.55 -5.16 9.39
C ASP A 72 -4.83 -3.88 9.83
N PHE A 73 -3.54 -3.96 10.12
CA PHE A 73 -2.75 -2.93 10.79
C PHE A 73 -1.74 -2.20 9.89
N VAL A 74 -1.73 -2.49 8.59
CA VAL A 74 -0.92 -1.75 7.61
C VAL A 74 -1.66 -0.50 7.14
N PRO A 75 -0.95 0.53 6.63
CA PRO A 75 -1.57 1.65 5.94
C PRO A 75 -2.48 1.18 4.78
N LYS A 76 -3.71 1.70 4.72
CA LYS A 76 -4.70 1.38 3.67
C LYS A 76 -5.36 2.64 3.16
N GLU A 77 -5.92 2.56 1.96
CA GLU A 77 -6.70 3.66 1.37
C GLU A 77 -7.96 3.91 2.20
N TYR A 78 -8.77 2.86 2.39
CA TYR A 78 -10.06 2.95 3.03
C TYR A 78 -10.39 1.69 3.81
N ILE A 79 -11.24 1.87 4.83
CA ILE A 79 -11.87 0.77 5.56
C ILE A 79 -13.33 0.62 5.11
N THR A 80 -13.75 -0.62 4.87
CA THR A 80 -15.17 -0.94 4.74
C THR A 80 -15.76 -0.92 6.14
N LYS A 81 -16.64 0.04 6.44
CA LYS A 81 -17.44 -0.05 7.67
C LYS A 81 -18.32 -1.29 7.54
N SER A 82 -18.01 -2.35 8.29
CA SER A 82 -18.97 -3.43 8.51
C SER A 82 -20.21 -2.81 9.16
N ASP A 83 -21.41 -3.22 8.75
CA ASP A 83 -22.74 -2.75 9.18
C ASP A 83 -23.05 -2.99 10.67
N ASP A 84 -22.08 -2.79 11.56
CA ASP A 84 -22.17 -2.99 13.01
C ASP A 84 -21.83 -1.68 13.74
N SER A 85 -21.93 -0.54 13.05
CA SER A 85 -21.99 0.77 13.68
C SER A 85 -23.44 1.07 14.03
N ASP A 86 -23.89 0.58 15.19
CA ASP A 86 -24.99 1.17 15.97
C ASP A 86 -24.61 2.60 16.39
N ILE A 87 -24.49 3.49 15.40
CA ILE A 87 -24.47 4.93 15.62
C ILE A 87 -25.88 5.36 15.24
N ASN A 88 -26.74 5.44 16.25
CA ASN A 88 -28.04 6.11 16.18
C ASN A 88 -27.81 7.58 15.79
N GLU A 89 -27.68 7.87 14.51
CA GLU A 89 -27.79 9.23 13.99
C GLU A 89 -29.14 9.34 13.28
N LYS A 90 -30.15 9.79 14.05
CA LYS A 90 -31.45 10.18 13.51
C LYS A 90 -31.25 11.43 12.66
N THR A 91 -31.10 11.26 11.36
CA THR A 91 -31.31 12.34 10.41
C THR A 91 -31.99 11.79 9.16
N SER A 92 -33.31 11.99 9.14
CA SER A 92 -34.17 11.76 7.99
C SER A 92 -33.74 12.64 6.82
N GLY A 93 -33.45 12.05 5.65
CA GLY A 93 -33.33 12.83 4.42
C GLY A 93 -32.56 12.17 3.30
N VAL A 94 -33.31 11.56 2.37
CA VAL A 94 -32.99 11.30 0.95
C VAL A 94 -31.73 10.47 0.65
N SER A 95 -32.03 9.26 0.19
CA SER A 95 -31.19 8.24 -0.42
C SER A 95 -30.22 8.74 -1.50
N GLU A 96 -28.94 8.68 -1.18
CA GLU A 96 -27.87 8.31 -2.12
C GLU A 96 -27.13 7.13 -1.49
N LYS A 97 -26.87 6.07 -2.25
CA LYS A 97 -25.99 4.97 -1.81
C LYS A 97 -24.56 5.52 -1.72
N LYS A 98 -24.26 6.28 -0.67
CA LYS A 98 -22.88 6.59 -0.28
C LYS A 98 -22.26 5.25 0.11
N SER A 99 -21.30 4.79 -0.68
CA SER A 99 -20.42 3.72 -0.25
C SER A 99 -19.88 4.11 1.13
N ASN A 100 -20.18 3.31 2.17
CA ASN A 100 -19.78 3.50 3.57
C ASN A 100 -18.26 3.32 3.76
N VAL A 101 -17.48 4.08 3.01
CA VAL A 101 -16.04 3.96 2.86
C VAL A 101 -15.43 5.16 3.56
N ALA A 102 -14.74 4.93 4.68
CA ALA A 102 -13.99 5.96 5.37
C ALA A 102 -12.49 5.76 5.13
N PRO A 103 -11.70 6.84 5.04
CA PRO A 103 -10.24 6.76 5.05
C PRO A 103 -9.74 5.88 6.20
N ALA A 104 -8.71 5.08 5.97
CA ALA A 104 -8.11 4.32 7.06
C ALA A 104 -7.36 5.27 8.01
N SER A 105 -7.49 5.02 9.32
CA SER A 105 -6.84 5.81 10.36
C SER A 105 -5.38 5.41 10.57
N LEU A 106 -4.57 6.30 11.16
CA LEU A 106 -3.29 5.93 11.80
C LEU A 106 -3.49 4.85 12.87
N TRP A 107 -4.69 4.81 13.48
CA TRP A 107 -5.03 3.90 14.56
C TRP A 107 -6.03 2.85 14.06
N PRO A 108 -5.60 1.88 13.22
CA PRO A 108 -6.50 0.91 12.59
C PRO A 108 -7.31 0.10 13.61
N VAL A 109 -6.79 -0.08 14.83
CA VAL A 109 -7.46 -0.82 15.91
C VAL A 109 -8.25 0.08 16.87
N TYR A 110 -8.07 1.39 16.84
CA TYR A 110 -8.87 2.30 17.68
C TYR A 110 -10.35 2.30 17.25
N MET A 111 -10.63 2.02 15.97
CA MET A 111 -12.00 1.79 15.49
C MET A 111 -12.59 0.42 15.92
N SER A 112 -11.76 -0.46 16.47
CA SER A 112 -12.16 -1.78 16.97
C SER A 112 -12.45 -1.69 18.47
N LYS A 113 -13.67 -1.30 18.85
CA LYS A 113 -14.35 -1.58 20.14
C LYS A 113 -13.64 -1.19 21.46
N CYS A 114 -12.44 -0.59 21.42
CA CYS A 114 -11.65 -0.23 22.60
C CYS A 114 -11.91 1.22 23.01
N ASN A 115 -12.74 1.42 24.02
CA ASN A 115 -13.11 2.75 24.51
C ASN A 115 -12.00 3.48 25.29
N SER A 116 -10.79 2.92 25.42
CA SER A 116 -9.67 3.57 26.10
C SER A 116 -8.35 3.43 25.32
N PRO A 117 -7.50 4.49 25.28
CA PRO A 117 -6.20 4.42 24.62
C PRO A 117 -5.30 3.30 25.15
N LYS A 118 -5.30 3.06 26.46
CA LYS A 118 -4.46 2.03 27.10
C LYS A 118 -4.80 0.62 26.62
N GLU A 119 -6.08 0.32 26.43
CA GLU A 119 -6.51 -0.96 25.87
C GLU A 119 -6.25 -1.04 24.36
N ALA A 120 -6.48 0.05 23.62
CA ALA A 120 -6.15 0.10 22.19
C ALA A 120 -4.65 -0.16 21.93
N MET A 121 -3.76 0.37 22.77
CA MET A 121 -2.30 0.18 22.66
C MET A 121 -1.87 -1.29 22.65
N LYS A 122 -2.54 -2.17 23.41
CA LYS A 122 -2.23 -3.62 23.46
C LYS A 122 -2.51 -4.34 22.15
N HIS A 123 -3.31 -3.73 21.28
CA HIS A 123 -3.66 -4.27 19.98
C HIS A 123 -2.93 -3.57 18.83
N MET A 124 -1.94 -2.73 19.13
CA MET A 124 -1.16 -2.03 18.12
C MET A 124 0.16 -2.75 17.82
N PRO A 125 0.68 -2.67 16.57
CA PRO A 125 1.92 -3.33 16.17
C PRO A 125 3.19 -2.95 16.94
N PHE A 126 3.17 -1.86 17.70
CA PHE A 126 4.30 -1.47 18.55
C PHE A 126 4.30 -2.17 19.92
N SER A 127 3.23 -2.88 20.29
CA SER A 127 3.13 -3.58 21.57
C SER A 127 3.60 -5.03 21.48
N GLU A 128 4.23 -5.55 22.53
CA GLU A 128 4.59 -6.97 22.62
C GLU A 128 3.35 -7.89 22.64
N ASP A 129 2.32 -7.47 23.37
CA ASP A 129 1.04 -8.20 23.52
C ASP A 129 0.38 -8.49 22.17
N PHE A 130 0.47 -7.54 21.22
CA PHE A 130 -0.03 -7.71 19.87
C PHE A 130 0.66 -8.87 19.15
N TRP A 131 2.00 -8.97 19.23
CA TRP A 131 2.77 -10.01 18.55
C TRP A 131 2.65 -11.37 19.22
N MET A 132 2.52 -11.40 20.55
CA MET A 132 2.25 -12.62 21.30
C MET A 132 0.91 -13.26 20.90
N ASN A 133 -0.05 -12.46 20.45
CA ASN A 133 -1.37 -12.90 19.96
C ASN A 133 -1.52 -12.83 18.42
N SER A 134 -0.41 -12.75 17.69
CA SER A 134 -0.35 -12.51 16.24
C SER A 134 -1.18 -13.48 15.38
N LYS A 135 -1.42 -14.70 15.86
CA LYS A 135 -2.28 -15.69 15.16
C LYS A 135 -3.72 -15.21 14.93
N GLY A 136 -4.24 -14.33 15.79
CA GLY A 136 -5.56 -13.71 15.60
C GLY A 136 -5.54 -12.46 14.71
N VAL A 137 -4.35 -11.88 14.52
CA VAL A 137 -4.15 -10.62 13.79
C VAL A 137 -3.96 -10.86 12.29
N VAL A 138 -3.25 -11.94 11.93
CA VAL A 138 -3.03 -12.33 10.54
C VAL A 138 -4.21 -13.18 10.07
N LYS A 139 -5.07 -12.59 9.23
CA LYS A 139 -6.21 -13.28 8.63
C LYS A 139 -5.78 -13.91 7.31
N SER A 140 -6.34 -15.07 6.95
CA SER A 140 -6.18 -15.64 5.59
C SER A 140 -4.71 -15.73 5.10
N ALA A 141 -3.78 -16.14 5.97
CA ALA A 141 -2.33 -16.13 5.69
C ALA A 141 -1.94 -16.89 4.41
N GLU A 142 -2.75 -17.87 3.99
CA GLU A 142 -2.58 -18.60 2.74
C GLU A 142 -2.60 -17.71 1.50
N LYS A 143 -3.29 -16.55 1.54
CA LYS A 143 -3.33 -15.59 0.43
C LYS A 143 -1.96 -14.99 0.11
N LEU A 144 -1.04 -14.96 1.09
CA LEU A 144 0.32 -14.47 0.89
C LEU A 144 1.10 -15.24 -0.19
N ARG A 145 0.70 -16.48 -0.49
CA ARG A 145 1.27 -17.26 -1.60
C ARG A 145 1.03 -16.61 -2.97
N GLY A 146 0.06 -15.72 -3.08
CA GLY A 146 -0.24 -14.97 -4.32
C GLY A 146 0.60 -13.71 -4.51
N VAL A 147 1.35 -13.27 -3.48
CA VAL A 147 2.21 -12.08 -3.57
C VAL A 147 3.40 -12.40 -4.46
N LYS A 148 3.71 -11.51 -5.41
CA LYS A 148 4.92 -11.62 -6.22
C LYS A 148 5.70 -10.31 -6.17
N GLY A 149 6.97 -10.40 -5.78
CA GLY A 149 7.79 -9.22 -5.55
C GLY A 149 7.38 -8.42 -4.32
N TYR A 150 7.80 -7.16 -4.29
CA TYR A 150 7.68 -6.28 -3.12
C TYR A 150 6.93 -4.98 -3.42
N ILE A 151 6.46 -4.80 -4.66
CA ILE A 151 5.75 -3.57 -5.04
C ILE A 151 4.31 -3.59 -4.54
N THR A 152 3.87 -2.46 -3.98
CA THR A 152 2.49 -2.20 -3.55
C THR A 152 2.09 -0.80 -3.99
N LEU A 153 0.78 -0.54 -4.04
CA LEU A 153 0.27 0.82 -4.15
C LEU A 153 0.57 1.60 -2.87
N PHE A 154 0.83 2.90 -3.03
CA PHE A 154 0.91 3.83 -1.92
C PHE A 154 -0.50 4.34 -1.61
N PRO A 155 -1.00 4.22 -0.37
CA PRO A 155 -2.36 4.60 -0.02
C PRO A 155 -2.45 6.13 0.17
N VAL A 156 -2.92 6.85 -0.84
CA VAL A 156 -2.85 8.32 -0.88
C VAL A 156 -3.86 9.01 0.05
N HIS A 157 -4.98 8.36 0.31
CA HIS A 157 -6.06 8.78 1.21
C HIS A 157 -5.90 8.23 2.62
N TRP A 158 -4.80 7.52 2.93
CA TRP A 158 -4.54 7.09 4.30
C TRP A 158 -4.45 8.32 5.22
N THR A 159 -5.17 8.28 6.35
CA THR A 159 -5.25 9.38 7.34
C THR A 159 -5.92 10.66 6.84
N GLU A 160 -6.61 10.62 5.70
CA GLU A 160 -7.31 11.78 5.15
C GLU A 160 -8.34 12.32 6.16
N GLY A 161 -8.20 13.59 6.53
CA GLY A 161 -9.04 14.26 7.54
C GLY A 161 -8.53 14.14 8.98
N GLU A 162 -7.46 13.40 9.25
CA GLU A 162 -6.80 13.33 10.56
C GLU A 162 -5.77 14.45 10.72
N ASN A 163 -5.65 15.01 11.95
CA ASN A 163 -4.54 15.91 12.28
C ASN A 163 -3.34 15.08 12.73
N ASN A 164 -2.41 14.86 11.82
CA ASN A 164 -1.18 14.11 12.08
C ASN A 164 -0.04 14.97 12.67
N LEU A 165 -0.31 16.25 12.96
CA LEU A 165 0.66 17.10 13.65
C LEU A 165 0.74 16.65 15.12
N VAL A 166 1.94 16.28 15.55
CA VAL A 166 2.21 16.01 16.96
C VAL A 166 2.51 17.36 17.63
N ASP A 167 1.58 17.84 18.47
CA ASP A 167 1.72 19.11 19.20
C ASP A 167 2.84 19.11 20.26
N TYR A 168 3.48 17.95 20.50
CA TYR A 168 4.59 17.85 21.43
C TYR A 168 5.92 18.18 20.76
N HIS A 169 6.58 19.21 21.27
CA HIS A 169 7.96 19.52 20.92
C HIS A 169 8.85 18.31 21.22
N SER A 170 9.67 17.87 20.25
CA SER A 170 10.56 16.71 20.39
C SER A 170 11.54 16.79 21.58
N ALA A 171 11.69 17.98 22.18
CA ALA A 171 12.47 18.23 23.38
C ALA A 171 11.80 17.75 24.70
N LEU A 172 10.51 17.36 24.68
CA LEU A 172 9.77 16.88 25.86
C LEU A 172 9.75 15.35 26.00
N ILE A 173 10.38 14.63 25.06
CA ILE A 173 10.63 13.19 25.15
C ILE A 173 12.06 13.02 25.70
N ASN A 174 12.20 13.10 27.03
CA ASN A 174 13.42 12.74 27.77
C ASN A 174 13.07 11.69 28.82
#